data_AF-A0A2V8B8S8-F1
#
_entry.id   AF-A0A2V8B8S8-F1
#
_cell.length_a   1.000
_cell.length_b   1.000
_cell.length_c   1.000
_cell.angle_alpha   90.00
_cell.angle_beta   90.00
_cell.angle_gamma   90.00
#
_symmetry.space_group_name_H-M   'P 1'
#
loop_
_entity.id
_entity.type
_entity.pdbx_description
1 polymer ?
#
loop_
_entity_poly.entity_id
_entity_poly.type
_entity_poly.pdbx_seq_one_letter_code
_entity_poly.pdbx_strand_id
1 'polypeptide(L)' 'MIQPGSTDAIAVLGGTGRQGRGLAQWFARAGLRVIVGSRDPVRAREAVAGWPATGPPPEVADYVAASARADV' A
#
# COMPACT_ATOMS: atom_id res chain seq x y z
N MET A 1 -14.16 -15.54 -4.09
CA MET A 1 -15.10 -14.58 -4.69
C MET A 1 -14.86 -13.25 -3.98
N ILE A 2 -14.05 -12.36 -4.57
CA ILE A 2 -13.84 -11.01 -4.02
C ILE A 2 -15.12 -10.24 -4.31
N GLN A 3 -15.76 -9.73 -3.25
CA GLN A 3 -17.01 -8.98 -3.39
C GLN A 3 -16.68 -7.60 -4.00
N PRO A 4 -17.26 -7.23 -5.15
CA PRO A 4 -17.08 -5.89 -5.69
C PRO A 4 -17.77 -4.88 -4.76
N GLY A 5 -16.99 -4.05 -4.07
CA GLY A 5 -17.49 -2.98 -3.20
C GLY A 5 -16.91 -2.92 -1.78
N SER A 6 -16.05 -3.86 -1.36
CA SER A 6 -15.35 -3.69 -0.08
C SER A 6 -14.36 -2.53 -0.21
N THR A 7 -14.56 -1.47 0.59
CA THR A 7 -13.67 -0.29 0.63
C THR A 7 -12.40 -0.58 1.41
N ASP A 8 -12.22 -1.86 1.79
CA ASP A 8 -11.27 -2.35 2.75
C ASP A 8 -9.85 -2.13 2.26
N ALA A 9 -9.08 -1.39 3.04
CA ALA A 9 -7.71 -1.03 2.74
C ALA A 9 -6.73 -1.96 3.47
N ILE A 10 -5.68 -2.37 2.77
CA ILE A 10 -4.59 -3.17 3.34
C ILE A 10 -3.41 -2.25 3.63
N ALA A 11 -2.96 -2.19 4.89
CA ALA A 11 -1.73 -1.49 5.26
C ALA A 11 -0.52 -2.42 5.17
N VAL A 12 0.44 -2.08 4.32
CA VAL A 12 1.75 -2.76 4.29
C VAL A 12 2.77 -1.88 5.01
N LEU A 13 2.96 -2.14 6.31
CA LEU A 13 3.96 -1.44 7.12
C LEU A 13 5.37 -1.86 6.70
N GLY A 14 6.21 -0.89 6.36
CA GLY A 14 7.48 -1.16 5.70
C GLY A 14 7.31 -1.57 4.23
N GLY A 15 6.23 -1.13 3.58
CA GLY A 15 5.84 -1.50 2.22
C GLY A 15 6.85 -1.13 1.11
N THR A 16 7.90 -0.37 1.41
CA THR A 16 9.00 -0.09 0.48
C THR A 16 10.23 -0.98 0.67
N GLY A 17 10.23 -1.84 1.70
CA GLY A 17 11.31 -2.79 1.97
C GLY A 17 11.33 -4.00 1.04
N ARG A 18 12.33 -4.88 1.22
CA ARG A 18 12.59 -6.04 0.34
C ARG A 18 11.37 -6.94 0.11
N GLN A 19 10.60 -7.19 1.16
CA GLN A 19 9.39 -8.02 1.10
C GLN A 19 8.13 -7.18 0.88
N GLY A 20 7.98 -6.09 1.64
CA GLY A 20 6.81 -5.22 1.61
C GLY A 20 6.50 -4.69 0.20
N ARG A 21 7.53 -4.38 -0.60
CA ARG A 21 7.35 -3.92 -1.98
C ARG A 21 6.61 -4.93 -2.85
N GLY A 22 6.99 -6.20 -2.74
CA GLY A 22 6.36 -7.28 -3.50
C GLY A 22 4.90 -7.48 -3.10
N LEU A 23 4.62 -7.48 -1.80
CA LEU A 23 3.25 -7.60 -1.26
C LEU A 23 2.37 -6.43 -1.68
N ALA A 24 2.84 -5.19 -1.47
CA ALA A 24 2.10 -3.99 -1.81
C ALA A 24 1.77 -3.92 -3.32
N GLN A 25 2.75 -4.23 -4.18
CA GLN A 25 2.51 -4.31 -5.62
C GLN A 25 1.57 -5.45 -5.99
N TRP A 26 1.67 -6.61 -5.34
CA TRP A 26 0.80 -7.74 -5.64
C TRP A 26 -0.66 -7.44 -5.29
N PHE A 27 -0.93 -6.82 -4.13
CA PHE A 27 -2.27 -6.39 -3.75
C PHE A 27 -2.81 -5.29 -4.66
N ALA A 28 -1.99 -4.29 -5.00
CA ALA A 28 -2.37 -3.25 -5.96
C ALA A 28 -2.69 -3.84 -7.34
N ARG A 29 -1.90 -4.82 -7.81
CA ARG A 29 -2.16 -5.56 -9.06
C ARG A 29 -3.46 -6.37 -9.04
N ALA A 30 -3.88 -6.82 -7.87
CA ALA A 30 -5.17 -7.47 -7.67
C ALA A 30 -6.34 -6.47 -7.61
N GLY A 31 -6.09 -5.17 -7.74
CA GLY A 31 -7.10 -4.11 -7.69
C GLY A 31 -7.52 -3.71 -6.27
N LEU A 32 -6.79 -4.18 -5.24
CA LEU A 32 -7.09 -3.86 -3.84
C LEU A 32 -6.56 -2.47 -3.47
N ARG A 33 -7.21 -1.82 -2.51
CA ARG A 33 -6.73 -0.56 -1.94
C ARG A 33 -5.57 -0.84 -1.00
N VAL A 34 -4.42 -0.24 -1.28
CA VAL A 34 -3.18 -0.48 -0.53
C VAL A 34 -2.66 0.83 0.05
N ILE A 35 -2.32 0.81 1.34
CA ILE A 35 -1.63 1.89 2.03
C ILE A 35 -0.21 1.41 2.37
N VAL A 36 0.80 2.04 1.80
CA VAL A 36 2.21 1.81 2.14
C VAL A 36 2.52 2.63 3.40
N GLY A 37 2.66 1.94 4.53
CA GLY A 37 3.06 2.53 5.80
C GLY A 37 4.59 2.66 5.88
N SER A 38 5.09 3.82 6.32
CA SER A 38 6.53 4.06 6.52
C SER A 38 6.80 4.90 7.77
N ARG A 39 7.99 4.75 8.38
CA ARG A 39 8.47 5.74 9.38
C ARG A 39 8.86 7.06 8.74
N ASP A 40 9.18 7.02 7.45
CA ASP A 40 9.50 8.18 6.61
C ASP A 40 8.57 8.15 5.39
N PRO A 41 7.38 8.79 5.47
CA PRO A 41 6.41 8.77 4.40
C PRO A 41 6.85 9.59 3.18
N VAL A 42 7.78 10.54 3.34
CA VAL A 42 8.31 11.33 2.21
C VAL A 42 9.17 10.44 1.33
N ARG A 43 10.18 9.78 1.92
CA ARG A 43 11.03 8.80 1.21
C ARG A 43 10.21 7.66 0.61
N ALA A 44 9.14 7.23 1.29
CA ALA A 44 8.28 6.17 0.77
C ALA A 44 7.50 6.60 -0.48
N ARG A 45 7.03 7.85 -0.56
CA ARG A 45 6.37 8.38 -1.78
C ARG A 45 7.30 8.38 -2.97
N GLU A 46 8.56 8.79 -2.78
CA GLU A 46 9.57 8.76 -3.83
C GLU A 46 9.82 7.32 -4.32
N ALA A 47 9.95 6.37 -3.40
CA ALA A 47 10.12 4.97 -3.74
C ALA A 47 8.90 4.39 -4.50
N VAL A 48 7.68 4.72 -4.08
CA VAL A 48 6.43 4.30 -4.71
C VAL A 48 6.25 4.93 -6.09
N ALA A 49 6.66 6.18 -6.30
CA ALA A 49 6.59 6.85 -7.60
C ALA A 49 7.43 6.13 -8.68
N GLY A 50 8.47 5.38 -8.27
CA GLY A 50 9.27 4.54 -9.16
C GLY A 50 8.72 3.13 -9.39
N TRP A 51 7.54 2.78 -8.87
CA TRP A 51 6.95 1.46 -9.08
C TRP A 51 6.26 1.36 -10.44
N PRO A 52 6.24 0.16 -11.05
CA PRO A 52 5.53 -0.05 -12.30
C PRO A 52 4.01 0.10 -12.09
N ALA A 53 3.36 0.90 -12.93
CA ALA A 53 1.92 1.11 -12.90
C ALA A 53 1.18 -0.16 -13.37
N THR A 54 0.81 -1.00 -12.42
CA THR A 54 0.23 -2.33 -12.67
C THR A 54 -1.14 -2.52 -11.99
N GLY A 55 -1.69 -1.45 -11.42
CA GLY A 55 -2.97 -1.38 -10.71
C GLY A 55 -3.19 0.03 -10.15
N PRO A 56 -4.18 0.23 -9.26
CA PRO A 56 -4.37 1.49 -8.55
C PRO A 56 -3.09 1.90 -7.81
N PRO A 57 -2.70 3.19 -7.83
CA PRO A 57 -1.52 3.63 -7.11
C PRO A 57 -1.75 3.47 -5.61
N PRO A 58 -0.79 2.86 -4.88
CA PRO A 58 -0.91 2.75 -3.44
C PRO A 58 -0.81 4.13 -2.78
N GLU A 59 -1.60 4.34 -1.74
CA GLU A 59 -1.48 5.50 -0.86
C GLU A 59 -0.22 5.38 0.01
N VAL A 60 0.30 6.50 0.52
CA VAL A 60 1.44 6.50 1.43
C VAL A 60 1.13 7.30 2.68
N ALA A 61 1.36 6.67 3.83
CA ALA A 61 1.11 7.25 5.15
C ALA A 61 2.22 6.88 6.14
N ASP A 62 2.29 7.61 7.26
CA ASP A 62 3.05 7.12 8.41
C ASP A 62 2.38 5.89 9.03
N TYR A 63 3.05 5.22 9.97
CA TYR A 63 2.51 3.99 10.57
C TYR A 63 1.19 4.19 11.31
N VAL A 64 1.01 5.31 12.02
CA VAL A 64 -0.19 5.57 12.83
C VAL A 64 -1.38 5.80 11.91
N ALA A 65 -1.20 6.63 10.89
CA ALA A 65 -2.23 6.91 9.91
C ALA A 65 -2.53 5.68 9.04
N ALA A 66 -1.52 4.87 8.68
CA ALA A 66 -1.73 3.64 7.93
C ALA A 66 -2.56 2.63 8.73
N SER A 67 -2.20 2.38 10.00
CA SER A 67 -2.95 1.44 10.85
C SER A 67 -4.37 1.91 11.17
N ALA A 68 -4.58 3.23 11.30
CA ALA A 68 -5.90 3.78 11.63
C ALA A 68 -6.89 3.75 10.44
N ARG A 69 -6.39 3.66 9.20
CA ARG A 69 -7.18 3.73 7.97
C ARG A 69 -7.36 2.37 7.28
N ALA A 70 -6.59 1.38 7.70
CA ALA A 70 -6.61 0.05 7.11
C ALA A 70 -7.48 -0.90 7.93
N ASP A 71 -8.06 -1.85 7.22
CA ASP A 71 -8.91 -2.91 7.77
C ASP A 71 -8.09 -4.19 8.03
N VAL A 72 -6.91 -4.29 7.40
CA VAL A 72 -5.90 -5.34 7.56
C VAL A 72 -4.51 -4.75 7.72
#